data_AF-A0A1F2PHV0-F1
#
_entry.id   AF-A0A1F2PHV0-F1
#
_cell.length_a   1.000
_cell.length_b   1.000
_cell.length_c   1.000
_cell.angle_alpha   90.00
_cell.angle_beta   90.00
_cell.angle_gamma   90.00
#
_symmetry.space_group_name_H-M   'P 1'
#
loop_
_entity.id
_entity.type
_entity.pdbx_description
1 polymer ?
#
loop_
_entity_poly.entity_id
_entity_poly.type
_entity_poly.pdbx_seq_one_letter_code
_entity_poly.pdbx_strand_id
1 'polypeptide(L)'
;MELLLIKSHRYVSGYIPGSNLGMNILTQLLRQKGYQAEMFQGYAKEALDYVVALMETAEKPKIIGFYCDFNNIHWIKTFAQEVKKRYPEVILLAGGPQTAGMDAEFLRDTAIAAACIGEGEETILELMDYFIGRKGSLEAIQGIVFLDETGALVENEPRKPPEELDAIPWPDITLTNDYKHFGLLPILTGRGCPFGCTFCYEGANAKRVRRHSVPSLMDEIRANFKRNPAINYINFLDDTFTLDHKRVDQICDEISEIRTDYDFVWFASAHISTIDKHREMAKHLADAGLVKIFFGLESGSDQVLKSYNKKITRKMAVDVINHCVESGIHGISGNIILGGPHETRETIAESESLIMELLYNAPGQFETAYFSFLPYPKTPITLHPEKFGMAIYENLIDCCNEDIPLSRTETLDFTDLTTIRLQANKRLQNEMRKIYFDGKIPEAVILDSYRLGRQYGVFTRWNDYVYKNIPIDDAYWKMRASEEYLLHAQLGKNDEEAIVHRTFELWLYTDVSGEKPQIFNQVLDEIDYTLLKLCNGKLSKKEVLRQGRMKLDPLGKNPDFYNQAQQALNKMEGYKWILYRKP
;
A
#
# COMPACT_ATOMS: atom_id res chain seq x y z
N MET A 1 4.78 -33.08 -11.47
CA MET A 1 3.95 -32.23 -10.59
C MET A 1 2.48 -32.45 -10.90
N GLU A 2 1.59 -32.30 -9.92
CA GLU A 2 0.14 -32.47 -10.13
C GLU A 2 -0.57 -31.14 -10.34
N LEU A 3 -0.26 -30.12 -9.54
CA LEU A 3 -0.84 -28.79 -9.64
C LEU A 3 0.23 -27.70 -9.60
N LEU A 4 0.19 -26.78 -10.57
CA LEU A 4 0.91 -25.52 -10.52
C LEU A 4 -0.08 -24.36 -10.38
N LEU A 5 -0.05 -23.67 -9.25
CA LEU A 5 -0.83 -22.44 -9.06
C LEU A 5 -0.06 -21.23 -9.61
N ILE A 6 -0.70 -20.39 -10.41
CA ILE A 6 -0.04 -19.22 -11.04
C ILE A 6 -0.78 -17.93 -10.68
N LYS A 7 -0.04 -16.98 -10.09
CA LYS A 7 -0.40 -15.56 -10.10
C LYS A 7 0.57 -14.83 -10.99
N SER A 8 0.06 -14.33 -12.11
CA SER A 8 0.84 -13.54 -13.05
C SER A 8 0.22 -12.17 -13.24
N HIS A 9 1.07 -11.15 -13.35
CA HIS A 9 0.65 -9.79 -13.71
C HIS A 9 1.45 -9.29 -14.91
N ARG A 10 0.92 -8.29 -15.62
CA ARG A 10 1.72 -7.54 -16.60
C ARG A 10 2.80 -6.73 -15.88
N TYR A 11 3.89 -6.47 -16.60
CA TYR A 11 4.88 -5.50 -16.15
C TYR A 11 4.28 -4.10 -16.21
N VAL A 12 4.14 -3.44 -15.06
CA VAL A 12 3.72 -2.04 -14.95
C VAL A 12 4.75 -1.34 -14.07
N SER A 13 5.21 -0.16 -14.49
CA SER A 13 6.27 0.58 -13.81
C SER A 13 6.01 0.71 -12.31
N GLY A 14 6.92 0.16 -11.50
CA GLY A 14 6.86 0.21 -10.03
C GLY A 14 5.98 -0.86 -9.36
N TYR A 15 5.28 -1.72 -10.12
CA TYR A 15 4.52 -2.84 -9.55
C TYR A 15 5.40 -4.10 -9.46
N ILE A 16 5.71 -4.53 -8.24
CA ILE A 16 6.29 -5.85 -7.96
C ILE A 16 5.11 -6.76 -7.61
N PRO A 17 4.91 -7.90 -8.32
CA PRO A 17 3.87 -8.87 -7.97
C PRO A 17 4.05 -9.37 -6.54
N GLY A 18 3.26 -8.81 -5.63
CA GLY A 18 3.28 -9.14 -4.21
C GLY A 18 2.70 -10.53 -3.93
N SER A 19 2.86 -10.97 -2.70
CA SER A 19 2.45 -12.31 -2.25
C SER A 19 0.95 -12.56 -2.42
N ASN A 20 0.58 -13.83 -2.56
CA ASN A 20 -0.79 -14.28 -2.50
C ASN A 20 -0.95 -15.29 -1.35
N LEU A 21 -1.52 -14.82 -0.23
CA LEU A 21 -1.73 -15.68 0.94
C LEU A 21 -2.67 -16.85 0.63
N GLY A 22 -3.71 -16.62 -0.18
CA GLY A 22 -4.65 -17.67 -0.60
C GLY A 22 -3.94 -18.82 -1.31
N MET A 23 -3.20 -18.55 -2.38
CA MET A 23 -2.44 -19.58 -3.10
C MET A 23 -1.44 -20.31 -2.19
N ASN A 24 -0.78 -19.58 -1.29
CA ASN A 24 0.17 -20.18 -0.35
C ASN A 24 -0.52 -21.20 0.57
N ILE A 25 -1.66 -20.80 1.16
CA ILE A 25 -2.49 -21.68 2.00
C ILE A 25 -2.93 -22.90 1.20
N LEU A 26 -3.41 -22.71 -0.03
CA LEU A 26 -3.83 -23.83 -0.89
C LEU A 26 -2.65 -24.77 -1.19
N THR A 27 -1.47 -24.24 -1.53
CA THR A 27 -0.27 -25.05 -1.77
C THR A 27 0.10 -25.88 -0.56
N GLN A 28 0.08 -25.30 0.64
CA GLN A 28 0.37 -26.05 1.87
C GLN A 28 -0.68 -27.11 2.18
N LEU A 29 -1.95 -26.76 2.09
CA LEU A 29 -3.05 -27.68 2.32
C LEU A 29 -2.96 -28.89 1.38
N LEU A 30 -2.70 -28.66 0.10
CA LEU A 30 -2.50 -29.70 -0.91
C LEU A 30 -1.31 -30.60 -0.59
N ARG A 31 -0.17 -30.02 -0.20
CA ARG A 31 1.02 -30.79 0.22
C ARG A 31 0.75 -31.64 1.45
N GLN A 32 0.03 -31.12 2.45
CA GLN A 32 -0.38 -31.89 3.63
C GLN A 32 -1.31 -33.06 3.29
N LYS A 33 -2.10 -32.93 2.21
CA LYS A 33 -2.95 -34.01 1.67
C LYS A 33 -2.23 -34.95 0.71
N GLY A 34 -0.92 -34.76 0.51
CA GLY A 34 -0.07 -35.65 -0.29
C GLY A 34 -0.01 -35.32 -1.78
N TYR A 35 -0.62 -34.22 -2.23
CA TYR A 35 -0.50 -33.78 -3.62
C TYR A 35 0.82 -33.06 -3.87
N GLN A 36 1.36 -33.25 -5.08
CA GLN A 36 2.50 -32.48 -5.56
C GLN A 36 2.04 -31.13 -6.11
N ALA A 37 1.98 -30.12 -5.23
CA ALA A 37 1.60 -28.75 -5.56
C ALA A 37 2.76 -27.76 -5.46
N GLU A 38 2.85 -26.87 -6.44
CA GLU A 38 3.74 -25.71 -6.43
C GLU A 38 2.98 -24.44 -6.80
N MET A 39 3.65 -23.30 -6.64
CA MET A 39 3.12 -22.00 -7.02
C MET A 39 4.18 -21.15 -7.71
N PHE A 40 3.75 -20.35 -8.69
CA PHE A 40 4.53 -19.32 -9.35
C PHE A 40 3.89 -17.95 -9.13
N GLN A 41 4.72 -16.95 -8.84
CA GLN A 41 4.32 -15.55 -8.67
C GLN A 41 5.32 -14.65 -9.41
N GLY A 42 4.86 -13.91 -10.41
CA GLY A 42 5.75 -13.07 -11.21
C GLY A 42 5.06 -12.39 -12.37
N TYR A 43 5.84 -11.98 -13.37
CA TYR A 43 5.29 -11.35 -14.56
C TYR A 43 4.78 -12.39 -15.57
N ALA A 44 3.83 -12.00 -16.41
CA ALA A 44 3.18 -12.90 -17.37
C ALA A 44 4.17 -13.62 -18.31
N LYS A 45 5.19 -12.90 -18.82
CA LYS A 45 6.26 -13.47 -19.65
C LYS A 45 7.03 -14.56 -18.91
N GLU A 46 7.44 -14.26 -17.68
CA GLU A 46 8.21 -15.17 -16.82
C GLU A 46 7.38 -16.41 -16.46
N ALA A 47 6.10 -16.22 -16.17
CA ALA A 47 5.18 -17.32 -15.88
C ALA A 47 5.04 -18.28 -17.08
N LEU A 48 4.90 -17.74 -18.29
CA LEU A 48 4.83 -18.55 -19.49
C LEU A 48 6.15 -19.29 -19.75
N ASP A 49 7.29 -18.60 -19.64
CA ASP A 49 8.60 -19.22 -19.81
C ASP A 49 8.83 -20.33 -18.76
N TYR A 50 8.39 -20.12 -17.51
CA TYR A 50 8.43 -21.12 -16.45
C TYR A 50 7.59 -22.34 -16.77
N VAL A 51 6.35 -22.15 -17.26
CA VAL A 51 5.47 -23.25 -17.70
C VAL A 51 6.12 -24.01 -18.85
N VAL A 52 6.63 -23.33 -19.87
CA VAL A 52 7.30 -23.96 -21.02
C VAL A 52 8.48 -24.81 -20.56
N ALA A 53 9.34 -24.28 -19.70
CA ALA A 53 10.48 -25.00 -19.16
C ALA A 53 10.04 -26.25 -18.38
N LEU A 54 9.01 -26.15 -17.54
CA LEU A 54 8.49 -27.29 -16.79
C LEU A 54 7.90 -28.38 -17.70
N MET A 55 7.23 -27.99 -18.78
CA MET A 55 6.64 -28.93 -19.74
C MET A 55 7.69 -29.82 -20.45
N GLU A 56 8.96 -29.40 -20.47
CA GLU A 56 10.09 -30.17 -21.02
C GLU A 56 10.73 -31.14 -20.02
N THR A 57 10.27 -31.14 -18.76
CA THR A 57 10.82 -31.97 -17.69
C THR A 57 9.88 -33.09 -17.26
N ALA A 58 10.38 -34.00 -16.43
CA ALA A 58 9.55 -34.98 -15.72
C ALA A 58 8.57 -34.33 -14.72
N GLU A 59 8.79 -33.06 -14.37
CA GLU A 59 7.98 -32.31 -13.42
C GLU A 59 6.79 -31.58 -14.05
N LYS A 60 6.54 -31.75 -15.35
CA LYS A 60 5.43 -31.09 -16.05
C LYS A 60 4.10 -31.11 -15.27
N PRO A 61 3.39 -29.97 -15.15
CA PRO A 61 2.11 -29.90 -14.46
C PRO A 61 1.02 -30.66 -15.22
N LYS A 62 0.18 -31.40 -14.49
CA LYS A 62 -1.07 -31.96 -15.05
C LYS A 62 -2.19 -30.93 -15.04
N ILE A 63 -2.22 -30.10 -14.00
CA ILE A 63 -3.20 -29.04 -13.79
C ILE A 63 -2.46 -27.71 -13.59
N ILE A 64 -2.95 -26.65 -14.21
CA ILE A 64 -2.55 -25.27 -13.92
C ILE A 64 -3.76 -24.53 -13.36
N GLY A 65 -3.62 -23.95 -12.17
CA GLY A 65 -4.65 -23.14 -11.53
C GLY A 65 -4.29 -21.66 -11.56
N PHE A 66 -5.11 -20.83 -12.18
CA PHE A 66 -4.88 -19.39 -12.26
C PHE A 66 -5.56 -18.65 -11.09
N TYR A 67 -4.83 -17.73 -10.46
CA TYR A 67 -5.43 -16.72 -9.61
C TYR A 67 -5.89 -15.52 -10.45
N CYS A 68 -7.17 -15.19 -10.35
CA CYS A 68 -7.86 -14.17 -11.14
C CYS A 68 -8.39 -13.04 -10.24
N ASP A 69 -7.81 -11.86 -10.39
CA ASP A 69 -8.28 -10.61 -9.81
C ASP A 69 -8.63 -9.60 -10.91
N PHE A 70 -9.11 -8.43 -10.49
CA PHE A 70 -9.54 -7.36 -11.40
C PHE A 70 -8.42 -6.94 -12.35
N ASN A 71 -7.18 -6.90 -11.88
CA ASN A 71 -6.03 -6.38 -12.63
C ASN A 71 -5.41 -7.39 -13.61
N ASN A 72 -5.64 -8.69 -13.42
CA ASN A 72 -5.00 -9.71 -14.23
C ASN A 72 -5.93 -10.56 -15.10
N ILE A 73 -7.26 -10.48 -14.93
CA ILE A 73 -8.22 -11.34 -15.64
C ILE A 73 -8.00 -11.39 -17.17
N HIS A 74 -7.75 -10.25 -17.81
CA HIS A 74 -7.47 -10.18 -19.24
C HIS A 74 -6.19 -10.96 -19.63
N TRP A 75 -5.14 -10.83 -18.82
CA TRP A 75 -3.88 -11.54 -19.05
C TRP A 75 -4.05 -13.03 -18.80
N ILE A 76 -4.85 -13.42 -17.80
CA ILE A 76 -5.18 -14.82 -17.58
C ILE A 76 -5.94 -15.40 -18.77
N LYS A 77 -6.89 -14.67 -19.37
CA LYS A 77 -7.58 -15.12 -20.61
C LYS A 77 -6.58 -15.46 -21.71
N THR A 78 -5.67 -14.53 -22.00
CA THR A 78 -4.63 -14.72 -23.03
C THR A 78 -3.66 -15.85 -22.67
N PHE A 79 -3.26 -15.95 -21.40
CA PHE A 79 -2.33 -16.99 -20.94
C PHE A 79 -2.96 -18.38 -21.01
N ALA A 80 -4.20 -18.55 -20.53
CA ALA A 80 -4.94 -19.80 -20.62
C ALA A 80 -5.07 -20.29 -22.07
N GLN A 81 -5.40 -19.38 -23.01
CA GLN A 81 -5.46 -19.67 -24.44
C GLN A 81 -4.12 -20.17 -25.00
N GLU A 82 -3.02 -19.50 -24.68
CA GLU A 82 -1.70 -19.89 -25.18
C GLU A 82 -1.23 -21.23 -24.59
N VAL A 83 -1.48 -21.46 -23.30
CA VAL A 83 -1.20 -22.76 -22.65
C VAL A 83 -2.03 -23.85 -23.32
N LYS A 84 -3.33 -23.66 -23.50
CA LYS A 84 -4.20 -24.69 -24.09
C LYS A 84 -3.84 -24.99 -25.54
N LYS A 85 -3.43 -23.98 -26.31
CA LYS A 85 -2.94 -24.13 -27.68
C LYS A 85 -1.67 -24.98 -27.77
N ARG A 86 -0.72 -24.80 -26.85
CA ARG A 86 0.56 -25.54 -26.83
C ARG A 86 0.45 -26.91 -26.18
N TYR A 87 -0.37 -27.01 -25.13
CA TYR A 87 -0.45 -28.16 -24.23
C TYR A 87 -1.93 -28.51 -23.98
N PRO A 88 -2.63 -29.06 -25.00
CA PRO A 88 -4.07 -29.33 -24.92
C PRO A 88 -4.44 -30.38 -23.85
N GLU A 89 -3.49 -31.16 -23.37
CA GLU A 89 -3.66 -32.14 -22.30
C GLU A 89 -3.71 -31.53 -20.89
N VAL A 90 -3.18 -30.30 -20.72
CA VAL A 90 -3.17 -29.63 -19.41
C VAL A 90 -4.58 -29.19 -19.06
N ILE A 91 -5.01 -29.50 -17.84
CA ILE A 91 -6.29 -29.06 -17.27
C ILE A 91 -6.08 -27.68 -16.67
N LEU A 92 -6.98 -26.74 -16.98
CA LEU A 92 -6.91 -25.38 -16.50
C LEU A 92 -8.02 -25.16 -15.46
N LEU A 93 -7.64 -24.61 -14.30
CA LEU A 93 -8.55 -24.18 -13.25
C LEU A 93 -8.39 -22.67 -13.03
N ALA A 94 -9.39 -22.05 -12.42
CA ALA A 94 -9.30 -20.67 -11.95
C ALA A 94 -9.83 -20.51 -10.52
N GLY A 95 -9.31 -19.53 -9.81
CA GLY A 95 -9.77 -19.09 -8.48
C GLY A 95 -9.51 -17.60 -8.30
N GLY A 96 -9.90 -17.04 -7.16
CA GLY A 96 -9.77 -15.60 -6.89
C GLY A 96 -11.07 -14.83 -7.14
N PRO A 97 -11.14 -13.55 -6.74
CA PRO A 97 -12.41 -12.82 -6.65
C PRO A 97 -13.14 -12.65 -7.98
N GLN A 98 -12.44 -12.61 -9.12
CA GLN A 98 -13.09 -12.39 -10.42
C GLN A 98 -13.77 -13.63 -11.02
N THR A 99 -13.55 -14.82 -10.46
CA THR A 99 -14.28 -16.02 -10.92
C THR A 99 -15.79 -15.91 -10.70
N ALA A 100 -16.21 -15.09 -9.73
CA ALA A 100 -17.61 -14.79 -9.47
C ALA A 100 -18.34 -14.14 -10.66
N GLY A 101 -17.61 -13.54 -11.61
CA GLY A 101 -18.16 -12.93 -12.82
C GLY A 101 -17.83 -13.67 -14.11
N MET A 102 -17.22 -14.86 -14.06
CA MET A 102 -16.89 -15.62 -15.27
C MET A 102 -18.15 -16.25 -15.87
N ASP A 103 -18.36 -16.00 -17.16
CA ASP A 103 -19.50 -16.51 -17.91
C ASP A 103 -19.14 -17.66 -18.85
N ALA A 104 -20.13 -18.13 -19.61
CA ALA A 104 -19.96 -19.23 -20.55
C ALA A 104 -18.97 -18.91 -21.68
N GLU A 105 -18.90 -17.64 -22.11
CA GLU A 105 -18.00 -17.20 -23.17
C GLU A 105 -16.55 -17.26 -22.66
N PHE A 106 -16.28 -16.70 -21.48
CA PHE A 106 -14.97 -16.71 -20.87
C PHE A 106 -14.43 -18.14 -20.68
N LEU A 107 -15.23 -19.05 -20.11
CA LEU A 107 -14.80 -20.44 -19.89
C LEU A 107 -14.54 -21.19 -21.20
N ARG A 108 -15.35 -20.93 -22.24
CA ARG A 108 -15.18 -21.53 -23.56
C ARG A 108 -13.92 -21.02 -24.26
N ASP A 109 -13.69 -19.71 -24.22
CA ASP A 109 -12.54 -19.06 -24.85
C ASP A 109 -11.22 -19.45 -24.20
N THR A 110 -11.23 -19.74 -22.91
CA THR A 110 -10.03 -20.07 -22.12
C THR A 110 -9.81 -21.58 -21.95
N ALA A 111 -10.84 -22.39 -22.23
CA ALA A 111 -10.88 -23.82 -21.91
C ALA A 111 -10.56 -24.12 -20.43
N ILE A 112 -10.93 -23.21 -19.53
CA ILE A 112 -10.90 -23.45 -18.09
C ILE A 112 -11.99 -24.48 -17.75
N ALA A 113 -11.56 -25.59 -17.14
CA ALA A 113 -12.42 -26.73 -16.86
C ALA A 113 -13.36 -26.47 -15.67
N ALA A 114 -12.91 -25.72 -14.68
CA ALA A 114 -13.73 -25.24 -13.56
C ALA A 114 -13.10 -24.00 -12.92
N ALA A 115 -13.95 -23.06 -12.48
CA ALA A 115 -13.53 -21.89 -11.73
C ALA A 115 -14.16 -21.89 -10.32
N CYS A 116 -13.32 -21.77 -9.29
CA CYS A 116 -13.72 -21.74 -7.89
C CYS A 116 -14.23 -20.35 -7.51
N ILE A 117 -15.44 -20.27 -6.96
CA ILE A 117 -16.08 -19.06 -6.44
C ILE A 117 -16.03 -19.08 -4.91
N GLY A 118 -15.49 -18.01 -4.31
CA GLY A 118 -15.31 -17.90 -2.86
C GLY A 118 -14.03 -18.57 -2.36
N GLU A 119 -14.09 -19.14 -1.15
CA GLU A 119 -12.96 -19.81 -0.52
C GLU A 119 -12.67 -21.18 -1.16
N GLY A 120 -11.38 -21.45 -1.39
CA GLY A 120 -10.92 -22.54 -2.25
C GLY A 120 -10.39 -23.75 -1.52
N GLU A 121 -10.25 -23.72 -0.19
CA GLU A 121 -9.57 -24.74 0.60
C GLU A 121 -10.16 -26.14 0.41
N GLU A 122 -11.46 -26.33 0.65
CA GLU A 122 -12.08 -27.64 0.39
C GLU A 122 -12.32 -27.89 -1.11
N THR A 123 -12.72 -26.84 -1.84
CA THR A 123 -13.04 -26.93 -3.26
C THR A 123 -11.86 -27.43 -4.09
N ILE A 124 -10.64 -26.95 -3.82
CA ILE A 124 -9.46 -27.40 -4.57
C ILE A 124 -9.15 -28.87 -4.29
N LEU A 125 -9.38 -29.36 -3.06
CA LEU A 125 -9.16 -30.77 -2.73
C LEU A 125 -10.12 -31.67 -3.50
N GLU A 126 -11.40 -31.29 -3.57
CA GLU A 126 -12.40 -32.03 -4.35
C GLU A 126 -12.10 -31.98 -5.87
N LEU A 127 -11.65 -30.84 -6.39
CA LEU A 127 -11.20 -30.72 -7.78
C LEU A 127 -9.98 -31.61 -8.07
N MET A 128 -9.03 -31.69 -7.13
CA MET A 128 -7.87 -32.57 -7.26
C MET A 128 -8.26 -34.05 -7.18
N ASP A 129 -9.18 -34.42 -6.29
CA ASP A 129 -9.75 -35.77 -6.21
C ASP A 129 -10.49 -36.15 -7.50
N TYR A 130 -11.17 -35.20 -8.14
CA TYR A 130 -11.82 -35.42 -9.42
C TYR A 130 -10.82 -35.60 -10.56
N PHE A 131 -9.95 -34.62 -10.81
CA PHE A 131 -9.08 -34.61 -11.99
C PHE A 131 -7.87 -35.57 -11.87
N ILE A 132 -7.30 -35.73 -10.67
CA ILE A 132 -6.16 -36.62 -10.42
C ILE A 132 -6.63 -37.96 -9.87
N GLY A 133 -7.47 -37.92 -8.83
CA GLY A 133 -7.95 -39.11 -8.13
C GLY A 133 -9.00 -39.90 -8.93
N ARG A 134 -9.63 -39.29 -9.95
CA ARG A 134 -10.74 -39.85 -10.73
C ARG A 134 -11.93 -40.26 -9.85
N LYS A 135 -12.27 -39.41 -8.88
CA LYS A 135 -13.36 -39.63 -7.91
C LYS A 135 -14.42 -38.54 -8.00
N GLY A 136 -15.69 -38.92 -7.84
CA GLY A 136 -16.80 -37.98 -7.82
C GLY A 136 -17.17 -37.43 -9.20
N SER A 137 -17.87 -36.31 -9.23
CA SER A 137 -18.29 -35.61 -10.44
C SER A 137 -18.26 -34.10 -10.19
N LEU A 138 -18.15 -33.29 -11.27
CA LEU A 138 -18.09 -31.83 -11.14
C LEU A 138 -19.37 -31.26 -10.52
N GLU A 139 -20.53 -31.83 -10.84
CA GLU A 139 -21.86 -31.39 -10.35
C GLU A 139 -21.98 -31.49 -8.81
N ALA A 140 -21.17 -32.34 -8.18
CA ALA A 140 -21.18 -32.52 -6.72
C ALA A 140 -20.27 -31.54 -5.97
N ILE A 141 -19.36 -30.85 -6.67
CA ILE A 141 -18.36 -29.97 -6.06
C ILE A 141 -18.99 -28.60 -5.80
N GLN A 142 -19.19 -28.23 -4.54
CA GLN A 142 -19.76 -26.92 -4.21
C GLN A 142 -18.78 -25.78 -4.49
N GLY A 143 -19.32 -24.62 -4.86
CA GLY A 143 -18.57 -23.39 -5.05
C GLY A 143 -17.75 -23.34 -6.35
N ILE A 144 -18.18 -24.03 -7.41
CA ILE A 144 -17.56 -23.92 -8.73
C ILE A 144 -18.56 -23.50 -9.80
N VAL A 145 -18.02 -22.89 -10.86
CA VAL A 145 -18.69 -22.71 -12.14
C VAL A 145 -17.92 -23.45 -13.23
N PHE A 146 -18.63 -24.13 -14.13
CA PHE A 146 -18.04 -24.87 -15.24
C PHE A 146 -18.99 -24.94 -16.44
N LEU A 147 -18.52 -25.51 -17.55
CA LEU A 147 -19.35 -25.83 -18.71
C LEU A 147 -19.72 -27.32 -18.71
N ASP A 148 -21.00 -27.63 -18.87
CA ASP A 148 -21.45 -29.01 -19.05
C ASP A 148 -21.13 -29.55 -20.46
N GLU A 149 -21.50 -30.80 -20.72
CA GLU A 149 -21.29 -31.46 -22.02
C GLU A 149 -22.01 -30.76 -23.19
N THR A 150 -23.08 -29.99 -22.91
CA THR A 150 -23.80 -29.19 -23.92
C THR A 150 -23.14 -27.83 -24.16
N GLY A 151 -22.17 -27.45 -23.32
CA GLY A 151 -21.54 -26.14 -23.31
C GLY A 151 -22.38 -25.07 -22.62
N ALA A 152 -23.32 -25.46 -21.77
CA ALA A 152 -24.08 -24.55 -20.91
C ALA A 152 -23.32 -24.27 -19.61
N LEU A 153 -23.47 -23.05 -19.08
CA LEU A 153 -22.88 -22.66 -17.81
C LEU A 153 -23.62 -23.33 -16.65
N VAL A 154 -22.89 -24.04 -15.81
CA VAL A 154 -23.39 -24.62 -14.57
C VAL A 154 -22.70 -23.93 -13.40
N GLU A 155 -23.49 -23.24 -12.59
CA GLU A 155 -23.08 -22.73 -11.28
C GLU A 155 -23.58 -23.69 -10.20
N ASN A 156 -22.66 -24.39 -9.54
CA ASN A 156 -23.02 -25.27 -8.43
C ASN A 156 -23.38 -24.46 -7.17
N GLU A 157 -24.04 -25.14 -6.23
CA GLU A 157 -24.41 -24.55 -4.94
C GLU A 157 -23.21 -23.87 -4.26
N PRO A 158 -23.38 -22.65 -3.70
CA PRO A 158 -22.31 -21.96 -3.02
C PRO A 158 -21.75 -22.78 -1.85
N ARG A 159 -20.41 -22.88 -1.77
CA ARG A 159 -19.76 -23.52 -0.63
C ARG A 159 -19.87 -22.65 0.61
N LYS A 160 -20.27 -23.25 1.73
CA LYS A 160 -20.20 -22.58 3.03
C LYS A 160 -18.72 -22.43 3.44
N PRO A 161 -18.25 -21.21 3.74
CA PRO A 161 -16.88 -21.01 4.19
C PRO A 161 -16.54 -21.77 5.48
N PRO A 162 -15.28 -22.23 5.66
CA PRO A 162 -14.84 -22.94 6.86
C PRO A 162 -15.04 -22.09 8.11
N GLU A 163 -15.61 -22.63 9.20
CA GLU A 163 -15.86 -21.86 10.44
C GLU A 163 -14.61 -21.71 11.31
N GLU A 164 -13.84 -22.79 11.46
CA GLU A 164 -12.66 -22.86 12.32
C GLU A 164 -11.39 -22.53 11.53
N LEU A 165 -10.95 -21.27 11.56
CA LEU A 165 -9.76 -20.86 10.80
C LEU A 165 -8.48 -21.47 11.35
N ASP A 166 -8.40 -21.81 12.64
CA ASP A 166 -7.22 -22.48 13.23
C ASP A 166 -6.97 -23.88 12.67
N ALA A 167 -7.94 -24.49 11.98
CA ALA A 167 -7.75 -25.75 11.26
C ALA A 167 -7.09 -25.56 9.88
N ILE A 168 -7.01 -24.33 9.39
CA ILE A 168 -6.38 -23.98 8.12
C ILE A 168 -4.91 -23.66 8.40
N PRO A 169 -3.96 -24.23 7.61
CA PRO A 169 -2.55 -23.91 7.81
C PRO A 169 -2.27 -22.43 7.58
N TRP A 170 -1.42 -21.85 8.43
CA TRP A 170 -0.87 -20.51 8.21
C TRP A 170 -0.01 -20.47 6.94
N PRO A 171 0.05 -19.35 6.20
CA PRO A 171 0.92 -19.20 5.04
C PRO A 171 2.41 -19.41 5.37
N ASP A 172 3.12 -20.15 4.53
CA ASP A 172 4.55 -20.38 4.60
C ASP A 172 5.21 -19.24 3.85
N ILE A 173 5.58 -18.20 4.59
CA ILE A 173 6.12 -16.97 4.02
C ILE A 173 7.36 -17.20 3.13
N THR A 174 8.07 -18.32 3.26
CA THR A 174 9.21 -18.67 2.40
C THR A 174 8.82 -18.90 0.94
N LEU A 175 7.54 -19.22 0.68
CA LEU A 175 6.97 -19.38 -0.66
C LEU A 175 6.55 -18.04 -1.29
N THR A 176 6.76 -16.92 -0.58
CA THR A 176 6.27 -15.61 -0.98
C THR A 176 7.39 -14.68 -1.45
N ASN A 177 7.08 -13.78 -2.40
CA ASN A 177 8.06 -12.82 -2.93
C ASN A 177 8.30 -11.68 -1.93
N ASP A 178 7.29 -11.28 -1.15
CA ASP A 178 7.46 -10.17 -0.20
C ASP A 178 8.49 -10.51 0.88
N TYR A 179 8.47 -11.74 1.37
CA TYR A 179 9.46 -12.26 2.31
C TYR A 179 10.90 -12.22 1.80
N LYS A 180 11.10 -12.48 0.50
CA LYS A 180 12.44 -12.56 -0.11
C LYS A 180 13.04 -11.17 -0.35
N HIS A 181 12.20 -10.16 -0.46
CA HIS A 181 12.61 -8.83 -0.92
C HIS A 181 12.40 -7.73 0.11
N PHE A 182 11.54 -7.95 1.11
CA PHE A 182 11.14 -6.94 2.10
C PHE A 182 11.07 -7.58 3.49
N GLY A 183 11.45 -6.84 4.54
CA GLY A 183 11.26 -7.24 5.95
C GLY A 183 9.79 -7.23 6.39
N LEU A 184 8.89 -7.59 5.49
CA LEU A 184 7.44 -7.47 5.61
C LEU A 184 6.79 -8.84 5.86
N LEU A 185 5.95 -8.91 6.90
CA LEU A 185 5.09 -10.05 7.20
C LEU A 185 3.62 -9.70 6.91
N PRO A 186 3.06 -10.13 5.77
CA PRO A 186 1.62 -10.06 5.54
C PRO A 186 0.90 -11.13 6.35
N ILE A 187 -0.12 -10.74 7.10
CA ILE A 187 -0.91 -11.68 7.91
C ILE A 187 -2.40 -11.32 7.86
N LEU A 188 -3.26 -12.33 7.81
CA LEU A 188 -4.71 -12.16 7.81
C LEU A 188 -5.26 -12.81 9.08
N THR A 189 -5.74 -11.99 10.04
CA THR A 189 -6.17 -12.53 11.34
C THR A 189 -7.59 -13.08 11.32
N GLY A 190 -8.40 -12.64 10.35
CA GLY A 190 -9.75 -13.09 10.14
C GLY A 190 -10.23 -12.81 8.71
N ARG A 191 -11.36 -13.43 8.37
CA ARG A 191 -11.97 -13.39 7.04
C ARG A 191 -13.43 -12.96 7.12
N GLY A 192 -13.83 -12.11 6.18
CA GLY A 192 -15.19 -11.58 6.05
C GLY A 192 -15.39 -10.26 6.79
N CYS A 193 -16.49 -9.59 6.45
CA CYS A 193 -16.80 -8.24 6.88
C CYS A 193 -18.31 -8.09 7.15
N PRO A 194 -18.74 -7.61 8.33
CA PRO A 194 -20.17 -7.52 8.65
C PRO A 194 -20.85 -6.29 8.03
N PHE A 195 -20.08 -5.41 7.39
CA PHE A 195 -20.62 -4.22 6.73
C PHE A 195 -21.21 -4.59 5.37
N GLY A 196 -22.40 -4.08 5.06
CA GLY A 196 -23.08 -4.35 3.79
C GLY A 196 -22.85 -3.27 2.72
N CYS A 197 -21.60 -2.87 2.49
CA CYS A 197 -21.29 -1.80 1.53
C CYS A 197 -21.69 -2.22 0.11
N THR A 198 -22.40 -1.36 -0.63
CA THR A 198 -23.05 -1.73 -1.90
C THR A 198 -22.10 -1.92 -3.10
N PHE A 199 -20.85 -1.46 -2.97
CA PHE A 199 -19.78 -1.58 -3.97
C PHE A 199 -18.76 -2.68 -3.65
N CYS A 200 -18.75 -3.20 -2.43
CA CYS A 200 -17.66 -4.03 -1.92
C CYS A 200 -18.00 -5.52 -2.10
N TYR A 201 -17.05 -6.29 -2.65
CA TYR A 201 -17.20 -7.74 -2.82
C TYR A 201 -17.39 -8.46 -1.47
N GLU A 202 -16.53 -8.20 -0.49
CA GLU A 202 -16.61 -8.82 0.84
C GLU A 202 -17.90 -8.43 1.57
N GLY A 203 -18.28 -7.16 1.55
CA GLY A 203 -19.51 -6.71 2.21
C GLY A 203 -20.80 -7.25 1.58
N ALA A 204 -20.78 -7.57 0.29
CA ALA A 204 -21.89 -8.21 -0.41
C ALA A 204 -21.98 -9.71 -0.10
N ASN A 205 -20.83 -10.40 -0.03
CA ASN A 205 -20.76 -11.87 -0.08
C ASN A 205 -20.34 -12.55 1.24
N ALA A 206 -19.56 -11.91 2.10
CA ALA A 206 -18.90 -12.51 3.27
C ALA A 206 -19.31 -11.85 4.61
N LYS A 207 -20.58 -12.01 5.00
CA LYS A 207 -21.18 -11.27 6.13
C LYS A 207 -20.74 -11.70 7.54
N ARG A 208 -20.28 -12.95 7.70
CA ARG A 208 -19.84 -13.47 9.01
C ARG A 208 -18.32 -13.44 9.08
N VAL A 209 -17.82 -12.73 10.09
CA VAL A 209 -16.40 -12.66 10.39
C VAL A 209 -15.98 -13.93 11.12
N ARG A 210 -14.95 -14.58 10.61
CA ARG A 210 -14.29 -15.73 11.26
C ARG A 210 -12.86 -15.34 11.53
N ARG A 211 -12.26 -15.85 12.61
CA ARG A 211 -10.96 -15.39 13.09
C ARG A 211 -10.13 -16.56 13.57
N HIS A 212 -8.83 -16.46 13.38
CA HIS A 212 -7.87 -17.29 14.12
C HIS A 212 -7.94 -16.94 15.61
N SER A 213 -7.69 -17.89 16.51
CA SER A 213 -7.58 -17.56 17.93
C SER A 213 -6.38 -16.63 18.17
N VAL A 214 -6.44 -15.78 19.21
CA VAL A 214 -5.30 -14.90 19.55
C VAL A 214 -4.04 -15.72 19.84
N PRO A 215 -4.10 -16.85 20.60
CA PRO A 215 -2.93 -17.70 20.80
C PRO A 215 -2.33 -18.24 19.49
N SER A 216 -3.16 -18.76 18.58
CA SER A 216 -2.71 -19.24 17.26
C SER A 216 -2.03 -18.14 16.45
N LEU A 217 -2.60 -16.93 16.45
CA LEU A 217 -2.02 -15.76 15.79
C LEU A 217 -0.65 -15.38 16.38
N MET A 218 -0.53 -15.32 17.71
CA MET A 218 0.72 -14.94 18.36
C MET A 218 1.81 -16.00 18.18
N ASP A 219 1.45 -17.29 18.20
CA ASP A 219 2.37 -18.38 17.89
C ASP A 219 2.91 -18.29 16.46
N GLU A 220 2.05 -17.96 15.49
CA GLU A 220 2.46 -17.76 14.10
C GLU A 220 3.37 -16.53 13.95
N ILE A 221 3.06 -15.41 14.60
CA ILE A 221 3.91 -14.21 14.59
C ILE A 221 5.30 -14.55 15.16
N ARG A 222 5.37 -15.19 16.33
CA ARG A 222 6.63 -15.61 16.95
C ARG A 222 7.40 -16.62 16.08
N ALA A 223 6.70 -17.56 15.44
CA ALA A 223 7.32 -18.52 14.54
C ALA A 223 7.96 -17.83 13.32
N ASN A 224 7.31 -16.82 12.76
CA ASN A 224 7.85 -16.09 11.61
C ASN A 224 9.06 -15.22 11.97
N PHE A 225 9.08 -14.56 13.14
CA PHE A 225 10.28 -13.87 13.61
C PHE A 225 11.46 -14.83 13.83
N LYS A 226 11.21 -16.05 14.32
CA LYS A 226 12.24 -17.08 14.44
C LYS A 226 12.76 -17.56 13.08
N ARG A 227 11.88 -17.70 12.08
CA ARG A 227 12.24 -18.09 10.71
C ARG A 227 13.01 -16.98 9.99
N ASN A 228 12.64 -15.73 10.23
CA ASN A 228 13.28 -14.57 9.61
C ASN A 228 13.40 -13.37 10.58
N PRO A 229 14.57 -13.21 11.20
CA PRO A 229 14.86 -12.07 12.06
C PRO A 229 14.89 -10.72 11.34
N ALA A 230 14.88 -10.68 10.00
CA ALA A 230 14.85 -9.43 9.24
C ALA A 230 13.42 -8.84 9.11
N ILE A 231 12.39 -9.56 9.56
CA ILE A 231 11.03 -9.01 9.65
C ILE A 231 11.06 -7.85 10.64
N ASN A 232 10.60 -6.69 10.20
CA ASN A 232 10.50 -5.48 11.00
C ASN A 232 9.20 -4.70 10.72
N TYR A 233 8.34 -5.21 9.84
CA TYR A 233 7.05 -4.62 9.52
C TYR A 233 5.96 -5.70 9.35
N ILE A 234 4.88 -5.62 10.12
CA ILE A 234 3.71 -6.50 9.96
C ILE A 234 2.58 -5.75 9.25
N ASN A 235 2.00 -6.36 8.22
CA ASN A 235 0.85 -5.83 7.51
C ASN A 235 -0.37 -6.72 7.77
N PHE A 236 -1.29 -6.26 8.62
CA PHE A 236 -2.57 -6.92 8.85
C PHE A 236 -3.52 -6.64 7.70
N LEU A 237 -3.85 -7.70 6.96
CA LEU A 237 -4.64 -7.66 5.72
C LEU A 237 -6.15 -7.78 5.95
N ASP A 238 -6.60 -7.80 7.20
CA ASP A 238 -8.01 -7.86 7.55
C ASP A 238 -8.80 -6.70 6.90
N ASP A 239 -9.96 -7.00 6.31
CA ASP A 239 -10.86 -5.98 5.74
C ASP A 239 -11.23 -4.90 6.76
N THR A 240 -11.37 -5.31 8.02
CA THR A 240 -11.49 -4.40 9.17
C THR A 240 -10.92 -5.10 10.41
N PHE A 241 -9.67 -4.79 10.74
CA PHE A 241 -8.99 -5.31 11.92
C PHE A 241 -9.71 -4.91 13.23
N THR A 242 -10.29 -3.70 13.24
CA THR A 242 -10.83 -3.03 14.44
C THR A 242 -12.27 -3.40 14.80
N LEU A 243 -12.80 -4.50 14.26
CA LEU A 243 -14.21 -4.89 14.44
C LEU A 243 -14.58 -5.24 15.88
N ASP A 244 -13.65 -5.79 16.66
CA ASP A 244 -13.90 -6.29 18.00
C ASP A 244 -12.86 -5.71 18.95
N HIS A 245 -13.25 -4.67 19.69
CA HIS A 245 -12.33 -3.91 20.53
C HIS A 245 -11.63 -4.78 21.58
N LYS A 246 -12.33 -5.75 22.19
CA LYS A 246 -11.72 -6.62 23.21
C LYS A 246 -10.65 -7.51 22.63
N ARG A 247 -10.88 -8.02 21.42
CA ARG A 247 -9.88 -8.80 20.71
C ARG A 247 -8.70 -7.93 20.29
N VAL A 248 -8.95 -6.72 19.80
CA VAL A 248 -7.90 -5.76 19.44
C VAL A 248 -7.04 -5.45 20.66
N ASP A 249 -7.66 -5.22 21.83
CA ASP A 249 -6.93 -4.97 23.06
C ASP A 249 -6.01 -6.15 23.42
N GLN A 250 -6.53 -7.38 23.37
CA GLN A 250 -5.72 -8.58 23.59
C GLN A 250 -4.55 -8.71 22.60
N ILE A 251 -4.78 -8.40 21.32
CA ILE A 251 -3.73 -8.45 20.30
C ILE A 251 -2.68 -7.36 20.57
N CYS A 252 -3.09 -6.15 20.95
CA CYS A 252 -2.19 -5.06 21.28
C CYS A 252 -1.32 -5.36 22.50
N ASP A 253 -1.89 -5.97 23.54
CA ASP A 253 -1.15 -6.42 24.73
C ASP A 253 -0.06 -7.45 24.36
N GLU A 254 -0.45 -8.49 23.61
CA GLU A 254 0.48 -9.56 23.18
C GLU A 254 1.54 -9.06 22.19
N ILE A 255 1.17 -8.18 21.24
CA ILE A 255 2.13 -7.54 20.33
C ILE A 255 3.14 -6.69 21.10
N SER A 256 2.69 -5.95 22.12
CA SER A 256 3.57 -5.14 22.95
C SER A 256 4.60 -6.00 23.69
N GLU A 257 4.19 -7.19 24.16
CA GLU A 257 5.12 -8.17 24.74
C GLU A 257 6.14 -8.67 23.71
N ILE A 258 5.69 -9.08 22.50
CA ILE A 258 6.60 -9.53 21.44
C ILE A 258 7.59 -8.42 21.03
N ARG A 259 7.18 -7.16 21.09
CA ARG A 259 8.04 -6.00 20.79
C ARG A 259 9.16 -5.77 21.81
N THR A 260 9.13 -6.43 22.97
CA THR A 260 10.26 -6.43 23.91
C THR A 260 11.44 -7.27 23.40
N ASP A 261 11.16 -8.27 22.56
CA ASP A 261 12.15 -9.17 21.96
C ASP A 261 12.50 -8.78 20.50
N TYR A 262 11.56 -8.16 19.78
CA TYR A 262 11.70 -7.85 18.35
C TYR A 262 11.36 -6.39 18.04
N ASP A 263 12.23 -5.70 17.30
CA ASP A 263 12.00 -4.32 16.89
C ASP A 263 11.20 -4.26 15.58
N PHE A 264 9.89 -4.03 15.70
CA PHE A 264 9.00 -3.92 14.55
C PHE A 264 7.85 -2.93 14.78
N VAL A 265 7.25 -2.54 13.66
CA VAL A 265 6.03 -1.71 13.58
C VAL A 265 4.98 -2.41 12.73
N TRP A 266 3.75 -1.92 12.74
CA TRP A 266 2.69 -2.56 11.97
C TRP A 266 1.64 -1.61 11.41
N PHE A 267 0.87 -2.14 10.46
CA PHE A 267 -0.23 -1.48 9.75
C PHE A 267 -1.49 -2.32 9.82
N ALA A 268 -2.63 -1.66 9.87
CA ALA A 268 -3.94 -2.30 9.80
C ALA A 268 -4.99 -1.40 9.11
N SER A 269 -6.02 -2.04 8.55
CA SER A 269 -7.21 -1.36 8.05
C SER A 269 -8.30 -1.30 9.12
N ALA A 270 -9.00 -0.17 9.18
CA ALA A 270 -10.06 0.09 10.13
C ALA A 270 -11.29 0.71 9.45
N HIS A 271 -12.43 0.58 10.12
CA HIS A 271 -13.65 1.26 9.73
C HIS A 271 -13.84 2.49 10.62
N ILE A 272 -14.20 3.65 10.07
CA ILE A 272 -14.37 4.89 10.86
C ILE A 272 -15.33 4.67 12.04
N SER A 273 -16.43 3.95 11.84
CA SER A 273 -17.42 3.71 12.89
C SER A 273 -16.95 2.79 14.03
N THR A 274 -15.89 1.99 13.88
CA THR A 274 -15.39 1.15 14.98
C THR A 274 -14.52 1.97 15.92
N ILE A 275 -13.66 2.83 15.38
CA ILE A 275 -12.85 3.77 16.17
C ILE A 275 -13.73 4.84 16.82
N ASP A 276 -14.72 5.38 16.12
CA ASP A 276 -15.63 6.38 16.69
C ASP A 276 -16.37 5.85 17.94
N LYS A 277 -16.79 4.58 17.92
CA LYS A 277 -17.45 3.92 19.06
C LYS A 277 -16.50 3.61 20.22
N HIS A 278 -15.23 3.38 19.93
CA HIS A 278 -14.22 2.92 20.89
C HIS A 278 -12.96 3.75 20.74
N ARG A 279 -13.05 5.05 21.08
CA ARG A 279 -11.98 6.03 20.84
C ARG A 279 -10.64 5.61 21.45
N GLU A 280 -10.65 5.10 22.68
CA GLU A 280 -9.43 4.63 23.37
C GLU A 280 -8.64 3.57 22.56
N MET A 281 -9.29 2.84 21.64
CA MET A 281 -8.63 1.89 20.76
C MET A 281 -7.51 2.55 19.95
N ALA A 282 -7.67 3.79 19.48
CA ALA A 282 -6.64 4.46 18.68
C ALA A 282 -5.32 4.63 19.46
N LYS A 283 -5.40 4.96 20.75
CA LYS A 283 -4.23 5.09 21.62
C LYS A 283 -3.59 3.73 21.88
N HIS A 284 -4.40 2.71 22.14
CA HIS A 284 -3.90 1.36 22.37
C HIS A 284 -3.17 0.80 21.13
N LEU A 285 -3.74 1.00 19.95
CA LEU A 285 -3.11 0.64 18.68
C LEU A 285 -1.74 1.33 18.53
N ALA A 286 -1.69 2.65 18.75
CA ALA A 286 -0.46 3.43 18.62
C ALA A 286 0.63 2.96 19.61
N ASP A 287 0.28 2.76 20.89
CA ASP A 287 1.21 2.29 21.93
C ASP A 287 1.78 0.90 21.59
N ALA A 288 0.93 0.03 21.03
CA ALA A 288 1.33 -1.30 20.58
C ALA A 288 2.17 -1.29 19.28
N GLY A 289 2.47 -0.12 18.69
CA GLY A 289 3.38 0.02 17.56
C GLY A 289 2.72 0.12 16.19
N LEU A 290 1.40 0.38 16.14
CA LEU A 290 0.72 0.74 14.90
C LEU A 290 1.23 2.10 14.44
N VAL A 291 1.95 2.13 13.33
CA VAL A 291 2.48 3.38 12.74
C VAL A 291 1.60 3.91 11.63
N LYS A 292 0.77 3.07 11.01
CA LYS A 292 -0.07 3.48 9.89
C LYS A 292 -1.43 2.79 9.92
N ILE A 293 -2.50 3.56 9.74
CA ILE A 293 -3.87 3.06 9.68
C ILE A 293 -4.53 3.46 8.36
N PHE A 294 -5.33 2.56 7.79
CA PHE A 294 -6.13 2.84 6.60
C PHE A 294 -7.62 2.89 6.93
N PHE A 295 -8.31 3.89 6.36
CA PHE A 295 -9.77 4.03 6.43
C PHE A 295 -10.38 4.12 5.03
N GLY A 296 -11.42 3.33 4.77
CA GLY A 296 -12.29 3.54 3.62
C GLY A 296 -13.20 4.75 3.85
N LEU A 297 -12.80 5.93 3.37
CA LEU A 297 -13.60 7.17 3.46
C LEU A 297 -14.68 7.20 2.37
N GLU A 298 -14.33 6.79 1.16
CA GLU A 298 -15.15 6.66 -0.06
C GLU A 298 -15.73 7.97 -0.60
N SER A 299 -16.27 8.86 0.24
CA SER A 299 -16.82 10.15 -0.15
C SER A 299 -16.85 11.12 1.03
N GLY A 300 -16.78 12.43 0.77
CA GLY A 300 -17.09 13.47 1.76
C GLY A 300 -18.57 13.88 1.78
N SER A 301 -19.40 13.28 0.94
CA SER A 301 -20.83 13.52 0.88
C SER A 301 -21.62 12.48 1.67
N ASP A 302 -22.36 12.91 2.69
CA ASP A 302 -23.21 12.03 3.49
C ASP A 302 -24.30 11.35 2.64
N GLN A 303 -24.75 11.99 1.55
CA GLN A 303 -25.69 11.40 0.61
C GLN A 303 -25.07 10.20 -0.13
N VAL A 304 -23.87 10.36 -0.68
CA VAL A 304 -23.15 9.29 -1.39
C VAL A 304 -22.79 8.16 -0.42
N LEU A 305 -22.33 8.48 0.80
CA LEU A 305 -22.03 7.51 1.85
C LEU A 305 -23.26 6.67 2.23
N LYS A 306 -24.45 7.27 2.25
CA LYS A 306 -25.71 6.56 2.48
C LYS A 306 -26.02 5.60 1.32
N SER A 307 -25.82 6.00 0.07
CA SER A 307 -25.98 5.15 -1.11
C SER A 307 -25.00 3.98 -1.13
N TYR A 308 -23.77 4.20 -0.64
CA TYR A 308 -22.80 3.14 -0.41
C TYR A 308 -23.15 2.21 0.76
N ASN A 309 -24.15 2.56 1.57
CA ASN A 309 -24.47 1.88 2.82
C ASN A 309 -23.27 1.79 3.79
N LYS A 310 -22.40 2.81 3.78
CA LYS A 310 -21.12 2.80 4.53
C LYS A 310 -21.29 2.96 6.04
N LYS A 311 -22.44 3.49 6.49
CA LYS A 311 -22.76 3.73 7.92
C LYS A 311 -21.74 4.64 8.63
N ILE A 312 -21.24 5.66 7.92
CA ILE A 312 -20.39 6.73 8.45
C ILE A 312 -20.90 8.08 7.92
N THR A 313 -20.45 9.17 8.52
CA THR A 313 -20.68 10.54 8.03
C THR A 313 -19.35 11.28 7.88
N ARG A 314 -19.35 12.37 7.14
CA ARG A 314 -18.23 13.31 7.02
C ARG A 314 -17.71 13.72 8.40
N LYS A 315 -18.62 14.08 9.31
CA LYS A 315 -18.24 14.50 10.67
C LYS A 315 -17.51 13.39 11.43
N MET A 316 -18.02 12.15 11.36
CA MET A 316 -17.35 11.01 11.99
C MET A 316 -15.94 10.80 11.43
N ALA A 317 -15.75 10.96 10.12
CA ALA A 317 -14.43 10.84 9.50
C ALA A 317 -13.45 11.90 10.05
N VAL A 318 -13.86 13.17 10.12
CA VAL A 318 -13.04 14.26 10.68
C VAL A 318 -12.70 13.99 12.15
N ASP A 319 -13.70 13.67 12.98
CA ASP A 319 -13.49 13.44 14.40
C ASP A 319 -12.54 12.26 14.67
N VAL A 320 -12.66 11.17 13.89
CA VAL A 320 -11.82 9.98 14.05
C VAL A 320 -10.40 10.23 13.60
N ILE A 321 -10.20 10.93 12.48
CA ILE A 321 -8.85 11.23 12.00
C ILE A 321 -8.11 12.14 12.99
N ASN A 322 -8.76 13.19 13.48
CA ASN A 322 -8.19 14.05 14.51
C ASN A 322 -7.83 13.26 15.78
N HIS A 323 -8.73 12.38 16.23
CA HIS A 323 -8.49 11.51 17.37
C HIS A 323 -7.32 10.54 17.16
N CYS A 324 -7.16 9.99 15.95
CA CYS A 324 -6.00 9.15 15.61
C CYS A 324 -4.69 9.93 15.67
N VAL A 325 -4.67 11.19 15.22
CA VAL A 325 -3.50 12.08 15.33
C VAL A 325 -3.17 12.35 16.80
N GLU A 326 -4.16 12.73 17.60
CA GLU A 326 -4.01 12.99 19.04
C GLU A 326 -3.52 11.76 19.80
N SER A 327 -3.89 10.56 19.33
CA SER A 327 -3.47 9.28 19.90
C SER A 327 -2.03 8.88 19.54
N GLY A 328 -1.37 9.59 18.62
CA GLY A 328 0.01 9.33 18.21
C GLY A 328 0.18 8.42 16.99
N ILE A 329 -0.88 8.17 16.21
CA ILE A 329 -0.76 7.40 14.96
C ILE A 329 -0.04 8.26 13.91
N HIS A 330 1.09 7.77 13.40
CA HIS A 330 1.95 8.53 12.49
C HIS A 330 1.30 8.75 11.11
N GLY A 331 0.87 7.69 10.44
CA GLY A 331 0.29 7.73 9.11
C GLY A 331 -1.20 7.38 9.09
N ILE A 332 -2.02 8.22 8.47
CA ILE A 332 -3.46 7.99 8.33
C ILE A 332 -3.82 8.06 6.85
N SER A 333 -4.19 6.93 6.26
CA SER A 333 -4.53 6.86 4.85
C SER A 333 -6.04 6.76 4.64
N GLY A 334 -6.55 7.47 3.65
CA GLY A 334 -7.91 7.30 3.14
C GLY A 334 -7.96 7.11 1.62
N ASN A 335 -9.08 6.62 1.12
CA ASN A 335 -9.40 6.59 -0.31
C ASN A 335 -10.75 7.28 -0.55
N ILE A 336 -10.87 8.00 -1.67
CA ILE A 336 -12.12 8.53 -2.20
C ILE A 336 -12.42 7.83 -3.53
N ILE A 337 -13.66 7.41 -3.72
CA ILE A 337 -14.15 6.78 -4.94
C ILE A 337 -14.87 7.83 -5.78
N LEU A 338 -14.51 7.94 -7.06
CA LEU A 338 -15.15 8.78 -8.06
C LEU A 338 -15.90 7.94 -9.09
N GLY A 339 -16.96 8.49 -9.66
CA GLY A 339 -17.92 7.77 -10.49
C GLY A 339 -18.84 6.89 -9.63
N GLY A 340 -19.16 7.32 -8.41
CA GLY A 340 -19.97 6.59 -7.44
C GLY A 340 -21.50 6.76 -7.60
N PRO A 341 -22.29 6.14 -6.71
CA PRO A 341 -23.75 6.15 -6.75
C PRO A 341 -24.30 7.54 -6.48
N HIS A 342 -25.16 8.01 -7.38
CA HIS A 342 -25.77 9.34 -7.37
C HIS A 342 -24.75 10.49 -7.24
N GLU A 343 -23.51 10.28 -7.72
CA GLU A 343 -22.46 11.28 -7.60
C GLU A 343 -22.64 12.41 -8.63
N THR A 344 -22.50 13.65 -8.15
CA THR A 344 -22.57 14.90 -8.91
C THR A 344 -21.35 15.78 -8.64
N ARG A 345 -21.18 16.86 -9.40
CA ARG A 345 -20.09 17.83 -9.20
C ARG A 345 -20.10 18.42 -7.78
N GLU A 346 -21.28 18.63 -7.21
CA GLU A 346 -21.47 19.15 -5.85
C GLU A 346 -20.96 18.15 -4.80
N THR A 347 -21.35 16.88 -4.92
CA THR A 347 -20.91 15.82 -3.98
C THR A 347 -19.40 15.54 -4.09
N ILE A 348 -18.81 15.74 -5.27
CA ILE A 348 -17.35 15.68 -5.48
C ILE A 348 -16.67 16.87 -4.80
N ALA A 349 -17.25 18.08 -4.90
CA ALA A 349 -16.75 19.25 -4.18
C ALA A 349 -16.83 19.10 -2.65
N GLU A 350 -17.85 18.39 -2.13
CA GLU A 350 -17.94 18.00 -0.72
C GLU A 350 -16.78 17.06 -0.32
N SER A 351 -16.47 16.08 -1.17
CA SER A 351 -15.32 15.17 -1.00
C SER A 351 -13.99 15.93 -1.01
N GLU A 352 -13.84 16.88 -1.92
CA GLU A 352 -12.67 17.75 -1.97
C GLU A 352 -12.57 18.62 -0.71
N SER A 353 -13.67 19.20 -0.25
CA SER A 353 -13.71 20.00 0.99
C SER A 353 -13.28 19.18 2.20
N LEU A 354 -13.76 17.93 2.33
CA LEU A 354 -13.31 17.01 3.38
C LEU A 354 -11.80 16.77 3.30
N ILE A 355 -11.27 16.47 2.10
CA ILE A 355 -9.84 16.21 1.94
C ILE A 355 -9.01 17.41 2.36
N MET A 356 -9.38 18.63 1.93
CA MET A 356 -8.66 19.84 2.31
C MET A 356 -8.68 20.04 3.83
N GLU A 357 -9.84 19.89 4.46
CA GLU A 357 -9.98 19.96 5.92
C GLU A 357 -9.05 18.97 6.63
N LEU A 358 -9.01 17.71 6.20
CA LEU A 358 -8.17 16.68 6.81
C LEU A 358 -6.67 16.92 6.59
N LEU A 359 -6.24 17.40 5.42
CA LEU A 359 -4.84 17.76 5.16
C LEU A 359 -4.36 18.88 6.08
N TYR A 360 -5.23 19.84 6.41
CA TYR A 360 -4.92 20.96 7.29
C TYR A 360 -5.01 20.59 8.78
N ASN A 361 -5.89 19.66 9.16
CA ASN A 361 -5.99 19.17 10.53
C ASN A 361 -4.84 18.21 10.89
N ALA A 362 -4.35 17.44 9.91
CA ALA A 362 -3.33 16.40 10.10
C ALA A 362 -2.16 16.54 9.09
N PRO A 363 -1.47 17.71 9.05
CA PRO A 363 -0.45 18.00 8.05
C PRO A 363 0.74 17.04 8.18
N GLY A 364 1.12 16.40 7.07
CA GLY A 364 2.20 15.41 7.05
C GLY A 364 1.81 14.00 7.53
N GLN A 365 0.62 13.82 8.12
CA GLN A 365 0.13 12.55 8.66
C GLN A 365 -1.04 11.98 7.85
N PHE A 366 -2.04 12.80 7.51
CA PHE A 366 -3.16 12.38 6.67
C PHE A 366 -2.76 12.37 5.19
N GLU A 367 -3.14 11.30 4.49
CA GLU A 367 -2.92 11.14 3.07
C GLU A 367 -4.10 10.46 2.39
N THR A 368 -4.32 10.79 1.12
CA THR A 368 -5.42 10.19 0.34
C THR A 368 -5.09 10.13 -1.14
N ALA A 369 -5.96 9.50 -1.92
CA ALA A 369 -5.99 9.59 -3.38
C ALA A 369 -7.42 9.35 -3.90
N TYR A 370 -7.68 9.84 -5.11
CA TYR A 370 -8.94 9.60 -5.82
C TYR A 370 -8.82 8.39 -6.75
N PHE A 371 -9.69 7.41 -6.56
CA PHE A 371 -9.80 6.19 -7.34
C PHE A 371 -11.08 6.19 -8.14
N SER A 372 -11.07 5.58 -9.32
CA SER A 372 -12.30 5.31 -10.04
C SER A 372 -13.08 4.20 -9.34
N PHE A 373 -14.41 4.27 -9.38
CA PHE A 373 -15.27 3.16 -9.05
C PHE A 373 -14.92 1.93 -9.90
N LEU A 374 -14.79 0.78 -9.22
CA LEU A 374 -14.54 -0.51 -9.85
C LEU A 374 -15.80 -1.38 -9.73
N PRO A 375 -16.39 -1.85 -10.85
CA PRO A 375 -17.60 -2.66 -10.86
C PRO A 375 -17.30 -4.12 -10.50
N TYR A 376 -17.02 -4.40 -9.22
CA TYR A 376 -16.79 -5.77 -8.78
C TYR A 376 -18.03 -6.66 -9.00
N PRO A 377 -17.85 -7.92 -9.46
CA PRO A 377 -18.94 -8.83 -9.77
C PRO A 377 -19.77 -9.15 -8.53
N LYS A 378 -21.05 -9.47 -8.74
CA LYS A 378 -22.01 -9.86 -7.70
C LYS A 378 -22.16 -8.83 -6.54
N THR A 379 -21.81 -7.56 -6.78
CA THR A 379 -22.11 -6.47 -5.83
C THR A 379 -23.46 -5.79 -6.17
N PRO A 380 -24.18 -5.23 -5.18
CA PRO A 380 -25.44 -4.54 -5.45
C PRO A 380 -25.37 -3.46 -6.54
N ILE A 381 -24.31 -2.65 -6.56
CA ILE A 381 -24.14 -1.60 -7.59
C ILE A 381 -23.89 -2.21 -8.96
N THR A 382 -23.04 -3.24 -9.06
CA THR A 382 -22.75 -3.86 -10.37
C THR A 382 -23.96 -4.61 -10.93
N LEU A 383 -24.77 -5.24 -10.08
CA LEU A 383 -25.98 -5.96 -10.52
C LEU A 383 -27.13 -5.04 -10.94
N HIS A 384 -27.24 -3.86 -10.31
CA HIS A 384 -28.35 -2.93 -10.52
C HIS A 384 -27.90 -1.46 -10.55
N PRO A 385 -26.98 -1.07 -11.47
CA PRO A 385 -26.40 0.27 -11.48
C PRO A 385 -27.46 1.37 -11.67
N GLU A 386 -28.57 1.06 -12.34
CA GLU A 386 -29.69 1.97 -12.55
C GLU A 386 -30.35 2.43 -11.24
N LYS A 387 -30.38 1.57 -10.21
CA LYS A 387 -30.93 1.93 -8.89
C LYS A 387 -30.06 2.92 -8.13
N PHE A 388 -28.82 3.09 -8.59
CA PHE A 388 -27.82 3.97 -8.01
C PHE A 388 -27.55 5.20 -8.88
N GLY A 389 -28.36 5.44 -9.93
CA GLY A 389 -28.15 6.57 -10.85
C GLY A 389 -26.85 6.45 -11.64
N MET A 390 -26.48 5.21 -12.01
CA MET A 390 -25.23 4.88 -12.69
C MET A 390 -25.46 4.01 -13.92
N ALA A 391 -24.45 3.98 -14.78
CA ALA A 391 -24.26 2.93 -15.79
C ALA A 391 -22.78 2.55 -15.86
N ILE A 392 -22.49 1.29 -16.18
CA ILE A 392 -21.14 0.74 -16.24
C ILE A 392 -20.68 0.67 -17.70
N TYR A 393 -19.41 0.99 -17.94
CA TYR A 393 -18.75 0.82 -19.23
C TYR A 393 -18.20 -0.60 -19.36
N GLU A 394 -19.08 -1.58 -19.62
CA GLU A 394 -18.71 -3.01 -19.66
C GLU A 394 -17.55 -3.30 -20.61
N ASN A 395 -17.54 -2.65 -21.77
CA ASN A 395 -16.50 -2.80 -22.78
C ASN A 395 -15.11 -2.27 -22.35
N LEU A 396 -15.03 -1.50 -21.26
CA LEU A 396 -13.79 -0.96 -20.72
C LEU A 396 -13.22 -1.78 -19.56
N ILE A 397 -14.03 -2.65 -18.93
CA ILE A 397 -13.62 -3.43 -17.75
C ILE A 397 -12.35 -4.22 -18.06
N ASP A 398 -12.32 -4.90 -19.20
CA ASP A 398 -11.20 -5.75 -19.62
C ASP A 398 -9.99 -4.98 -20.17
N CYS A 399 -10.11 -3.66 -20.35
CA CYS A 399 -9.11 -2.84 -21.05
C CYS A 399 -8.44 -1.77 -20.16
N CYS A 400 -8.79 -1.68 -18.87
CA CYS A 400 -8.37 -0.57 -18.01
C CYS A 400 -7.33 -0.96 -16.94
N ASN A 401 -6.63 0.05 -16.39
CA ASN A 401 -5.65 -0.14 -15.31
C ASN A 401 -6.09 0.58 -14.04
N GLU A 402 -7.40 0.61 -13.77
CA GLU A 402 -8.02 1.39 -12.68
C GLU A 402 -7.76 2.92 -12.77
N ASP A 403 -7.17 3.39 -13.88
CA ASP A 403 -6.72 4.76 -14.13
C ASP A 403 -7.72 5.61 -14.92
N ILE A 404 -8.74 4.96 -15.49
CA ILE A 404 -9.87 5.59 -16.16
C ILE A 404 -11.20 5.28 -15.44
N PRO A 405 -12.27 6.06 -15.65
CA PRO A 405 -13.60 5.73 -15.14
C PRO A 405 -14.18 4.49 -15.81
N LEU A 406 -14.81 3.63 -15.03
CA LEU A 406 -15.56 2.44 -15.51
C LEU A 406 -17.07 2.60 -15.35
N SER A 407 -17.51 3.76 -14.89
CA SER A 407 -18.90 4.12 -14.72
C SER A 407 -19.14 5.53 -15.23
N ARG A 408 -20.40 5.82 -15.51
CA ARG A 408 -20.97 7.17 -15.60
C ARG A 408 -22.11 7.32 -14.62
N THR A 409 -22.38 8.55 -14.23
CA THR A 409 -23.56 8.89 -13.42
C THR A 409 -24.61 9.54 -14.31
N GLU A 410 -25.77 9.88 -13.74
CA GLU A 410 -26.80 10.67 -14.43
C GLU A 410 -26.29 12.03 -14.94
N THR A 411 -25.26 12.59 -14.30
CA THR A 411 -24.79 13.97 -14.55
C THR A 411 -23.34 14.06 -15.01
N LEU A 412 -22.57 12.97 -14.94
CA LEU A 412 -21.14 12.94 -15.25
C LEU A 412 -20.82 11.78 -16.19
N ASP A 413 -20.26 12.09 -17.35
CA ASP A 413 -19.79 11.09 -18.30
C ASP A 413 -18.31 10.71 -18.10
N PHE A 414 -17.81 9.84 -18.98
CA PHE A 414 -16.42 9.41 -19.00
C PHE A 414 -15.42 10.58 -19.05
N THR A 415 -15.69 11.60 -19.87
CA THR A 415 -14.79 12.75 -20.06
C THR A 415 -14.79 13.63 -18.81
N ASP A 416 -15.97 13.86 -18.24
CA ASP A 416 -16.13 14.60 -16.99
C ASP A 416 -15.34 13.93 -15.86
N LEU A 417 -15.59 12.65 -15.60
CA LEU A 417 -14.96 11.91 -14.50
C LEU A 417 -13.45 11.80 -14.66
N THR A 418 -12.97 11.60 -15.90
CA THR A 418 -11.53 11.59 -16.20
C THR A 418 -10.90 12.93 -15.88
N THR A 419 -11.50 14.02 -16.37
CA THR A 419 -11.00 15.38 -16.16
C THR A 419 -10.98 15.74 -14.68
N ILE A 420 -12.08 15.45 -13.97
CA ILE A 420 -12.21 15.68 -12.53
C ILE A 420 -11.13 14.93 -11.78
N ARG A 421 -10.95 13.62 -12.03
CA ARG A 421 -9.94 12.81 -11.32
C ARG A 421 -8.53 13.34 -11.51
N LEU A 422 -8.16 13.71 -12.74
CA LEU A 422 -6.83 14.27 -13.05
C LEU A 422 -6.61 15.61 -12.33
N GLN A 423 -7.60 16.50 -12.39
CA GLN A 423 -7.54 17.80 -11.72
C GLN A 423 -7.48 17.66 -10.20
N ALA A 424 -8.32 16.78 -9.62
CA ALA A 424 -8.40 16.56 -8.18
C ALA A 424 -7.09 15.99 -7.61
N ASN A 425 -6.50 14.98 -8.27
CA ASN A 425 -5.20 14.44 -7.85
C ASN A 425 -4.06 15.48 -8.00
N LYS A 426 -4.07 16.28 -9.08
CA LYS A 426 -3.07 17.35 -9.24
C LYS A 426 -3.22 18.43 -8.17
N ARG A 427 -4.45 18.84 -7.86
CA ARG A 427 -4.76 19.82 -6.81
C ARG A 427 -4.36 19.32 -5.44
N LEU A 428 -4.67 18.06 -5.10
CA LEU A 428 -4.22 17.39 -3.88
C LEU A 428 -2.70 17.50 -3.72
N GLN A 429 -1.93 17.08 -4.73
CA GLN A 429 -0.46 17.17 -4.66
C GLN A 429 0.07 18.60 -4.54
N ASN A 430 -0.58 19.57 -5.20
CA ASN A 430 -0.20 20.97 -5.10
C ASN A 430 -0.49 21.54 -3.69
N GLU A 431 -1.62 21.17 -3.10
CA GLU A 431 -1.96 21.62 -1.75
C GLU A 431 -1.05 20.98 -0.70
N MET A 432 -0.71 19.68 -0.84
CA MET A 432 0.30 19.04 0.02
C MET A 432 1.65 19.78 -0.06
N ARG A 433 2.11 20.12 -1.28
CA ARG A 433 3.34 20.92 -1.45
C ARG A 433 3.22 22.29 -0.77
N LYS A 434 2.09 22.97 -0.92
CA LYS A 434 1.85 24.26 -0.29
C LYS A 434 1.89 24.17 1.23
N ILE A 435 1.22 23.19 1.84
CA ILE A 435 1.26 22.96 3.29
C ILE A 435 2.69 22.79 3.79
N TYR A 436 3.52 22.05 3.05
CA TYR A 436 4.93 21.89 3.36
C TYR A 436 5.73 23.20 3.26
N PHE A 437 5.61 23.94 2.15
CA PHE A 437 6.34 25.19 1.96
C PHE A 437 5.87 26.32 2.88
N ASP A 438 4.61 26.30 3.31
CA ASP A 438 4.06 27.20 4.32
C ASP A 438 4.57 26.87 5.74
N GLY A 439 5.36 25.81 5.92
CA GLY A 439 5.91 25.39 7.22
C GLY A 439 4.85 24.85 8.18
N LYS A 440 3.72 24.36 7.68
CA LYS A 440 2.59 23.88 8.50
C LYS A 440 2.76 22.45 9.03
N ILE A 441 3.72 21.70 8.48
CA ILE A 441 4.01 20.34 8.96
C ILE A 441 4.98 20.44 10.13
N PRO A 442 4.64 19.91 11.32
CA PRO A 442 5.56 19.86 12.45
C PRO A 442 6.84 19.11 12.07
N GLU A 443 7.99 19.65 12.49
CA GLU A 443 9.29 19.05 12.19
C GLU A 443 9.40 17.60 12.69
N ALA A 444 8.85 17.30 13.86
CA ALA A 444 8.82 15.93 14.41
C ALA A 444 8.12 14.94 13.47
N VAL A 445 7.00 15.35 12.85
CA VAL A 445 6.25 14.50 11.90
C VAL A 445 7.12 14.19 10.66
N ILE A 446 7.86 15.17 10.15
CA ILE A 446 8.75 14.95 9.00
C ILE A 446 9.88 13.99 9.39
N LEU A 447 10.52 14.21 10.55
CA LEU A 447 11.61 13.36 11.02
C LEU A 447 11.15 11.93 11.26
N ASP A 448 10.00 11.73 11.88
CA ASP A 448 9.44 10.40 12.12
C ASP A 448 9.14 9.67 10.80
N SER A 449 8.66 10.39 9.79
CA SER A 449 8.44 9.83 8.46
C SER A 449 9.74 9.30 7.83
N TYR A 450 10.83 10.05 7.95
CA TYR A 450 12.14 9.63 7.46
C TYR A 450 12.77 8.51 8.30
N ARG A 451 12.58 8.53 9.63
CA ARG A 451 13.02 7.45 10.53
C ARG A 451 12.32 6.14 10.21
N LEU A 452 10.99 6.18 10.09
CA LEU A 452 10.18 5.02 9.73
C LEU A 452 10.55 4.45 8.35
N GLY A 453 10.77 5.34 7.37
CA GLY A 453 11.24 4.93 6.04
C GLY A 453 12.63 4.29 6.06
N ARG A 454 13.54 4.79 6.90
CA ARG A 454 14.90 4.25 7.04
C ARG A 454 14.94 2.92 7.80
N GLN A 455 14.21 2.82 8.90
CA GLN A 455 14.29 1.68 9.82
C GLN A 455 13.38 0.52 9.39
N TYR A 456 12.16 0.82 8.92
CA TYR A 456 11.13 -0.18 8.65
C TYR A 456 10.66 -0.20 7.19
N GLY A 457 11.18 0.68 6.33
CA GLY A 457 10.72 0.81 4.95
C GLY A 457 9.29 1.37 4.82
N VAL A 458 8.79 2.04 5.86
CA VAL A 458 7.43 2.61 5.87
C VAL A 458 7.45 4.00 5.26
N PHE A 459 6.73 4.17 4.15
CA PHE A 459 6.61 5.45 3.44
C PHE A 459 5.17 5.94 3.35
N THR A 460 5.03 7.25 3.22
CA THR A 460 3.79 7.97 3.00
C THR A 460 3.83 8.66 1.64
N ARG A 461 2.66 9.02 1.10
CA ARG A 461 2.49 9.90 -0.05
C ARG A 461 3.15 11.27 0.17
N TRP A 462 3.34 11.72 1.41
CA TRP A 462 4.14 12.92 1.69
C TRP A 462 5.60 12.73 1.29
N ASN A 463 6.19 11.56 1.55
CA ASN A 463 7.54 11.24 1.08
C ASN A 463 7.61 11.25 -0.45
N ASP A 464 6.66 10.60 -1.11
CA ASP A 464 6.70 10.39 -2.57
C ASP A 464 6.29 11.63 -3.38
N TYR A 465 5.30 12.40 -2.92
CA TYR A 465 4.77 13.54 -3.67
C TYR A 465 5.41 14.87 -3.29
N VAL A 466 5.91 14.99 -2.06
CA VAL A 466 6.41 16.27 -1.55
C VAL A 466 7.91 16.19 -1.30
N TYR A 467 8.35 15.40 -0.31
CA TYR A 467 9.71 15.54 0.22
C TYR A 467 10.79 15.12 -0.79
N LYS A 468 10.66 13.92 -1.42
CA LYS A 468 11.63 13.41 -2.40
C LYS A 468 11.76 14.28 -3.65
N ASN A 469 10.75 15.10 -3.96
CA ASN A 469 10.75 16.00 -5.11
C ASN A 469 11.49 17.31 -4.87
N ILE A 470 12.07 17.49 -3.68
CA ILE A 470 12.90 18.64 -3.30
C ILE A 470 14.24 18.09 -2.81
N PRO A 471 15.20 17.81 -3.71
CA PRO A 471 16.38 17.01 -3.38
C PRO A 471 17.22 17.52 -2.18
N ILE A 472 17.38 18.84 -2.04
CA ILE A 472 18.13 19.43 -0.92
C ILE A 472 17.40 19.17 0.41
N ASP A 473 16.09 19.38 0.44
CA ASP A 473 15.26 19.11 1.62
C ASP A 473 15.25 17.61 1.93
N ASP A 474 15.14 16.75 0.93
CA ASP A 474 15.18 15.29 1.10
C ASP A 474 16.50 14.84 1.74
N ALA A 475 17.64 15.34 1.25
CA ALA A 475 18.93 15.04 1.84
C ALA A 475 19.08 15.61 3.26
N TYR A 476 18.62 16.85 3.48
CA TYR A 476 18.59 17.47 4.81
C TYR A 476 17.80 16.64 5.82
N TRP A 477 16.59 16.20 5.47
CA TRP A 477 15.75 15.43 6.38
C TRP A 477 16.30 14.03 6.63
N LYS A 478 16.88 13.37 5.61
CA LYS A 478 17.61 12.09 5.79
C LYS A 478 18.77 12.23 6.77
N MET A 479 19.54 13.31 6.67
CA MET A 479 20.65 13.59 7.59
C MET A 479 20.13 13.88 9.00
N ARG A 480 19.11 14.73 9.17
CA ARG A 480 18.52 15.01 10.48
C ARG A 480 17.91 13.76 11.13
N ALA A 481 17.27 12.89 10.34
CA ALA A 481 16.67 11.65 10.82
C ALA A 481 17.69 10.57 11.23
N SER A 482 18.98 10.74 10.90
CA SER A 482 20.03 9.83 11.40
C SER A 482 20.43 10.09 12.86
N GLU A 483 19.99 11.23 13.43
CA GLU A 483 20.34 11.71 14.78
C GLU A 483 21.83 12.04 15.00
N GLU A 484 22.67 11.82 13.98
CA GLU A 484 24.07 12.24 14.00
C GLU A 484 24.23 13.74 13.71
N TYR A 485 23.24 14.33 13.03
CA TYR A 485 23.25 15.72 12.59
C TYR A 485 22.27 16.58 13.38
N LEU A 486 22.78 17.73 13.82
CA LEU A 486 22.13 18.70 14.67
C LEU A 486 22.05 20.07 13.99
N LEU A 487 21.17 20.90 14.53
CA LEU A 487 21.15 22.34 14.32
C LEU A 487 22.18 23.03 15.22
N HIS A 488 22.65 24.19 14.79
CA HIS A 488 23.58 25.05 15.52
C HIS A 488 23.11 25.31 16.97
N ALA A 489 21.81 25.60 17.15
CA ALA A 489 21.21 25.84 18.46
C ALA A 489 21.30 24.65 19.43
N GLN A 490 21.54 23.43 18.92
CA GLN A 490 21.61 22.19 19.69
C GLN A 490 23.05 21.78 20.06
N LEU A 491 24.06 22.51 19.59
CA LEU A 491 25.47 22.13 19.78
C LEU A 491 25.99 22.39 21.20
N GLY A 492 25.49 23.43 21.86
CA GLY A 492 25.95 23.85 23.19
C GLY A 492 27.47 24.01 23.24
N LYS A 493 28.14 23.29 24.16
CA LYS A 493 29.60 23.36 24.34
C LYS A 493 30.44 22.82 23.17
N ASN A 494 29.82 22.08 22.24
CA ASN A 494 30.51 21.47 21.11
C ASN A 494 30.50 22.37 19.86
N ASP A 495 30.02 23.61 19.95
CA ASP A 495 29.80 24.50 18.79
C ASP A 495 31.05 24.66 17.90
N GLU A 496 32.20 24.98 18.49
CA GLU A 496 33.44 25.17 17.72
C GLU A 496 33.95 23.89 17.05
N GLU A 497 33.79 22.75 17.73
CA GLU A 497 34.34 21.46 17.32
C GLU A 497 33.39 20.67 16.41
N ALA A 498 32.13 21.10 16.28
CA ALA A 498 31.15 20.45 15.43
C ALA A 498 31.55 20.48 13.96
N ILE A 499 31.42 19.36 13.27
CA ILE A 499 31.75 19.23 11.85
C ILE A 499 30.62 19.84 11.02
N VAL A 500 30.94 20.82 10.17
CA VAL A 500 29.94 21.46 9.30
C VAL A 500 29.83 20.70 7.99
N HIS A 501 28.63 20.21 7.69
CA HIS A 501 28.36 19.35 6.55
C HIS A 501 27.22 19.91 5.70
N ARG A 502 27.49 20.13 4.41
CA ARG A 502 26.46 20.43 3.43
C ARG A 502 25.55 19.24 3.17
N THR A 503 24.31 19.54 2.81
CA THR A 503 23.28 18.56 2.49
C THR A 503 23.26 18.16 1.02
N PHE A 504 24.10 18.75 0.17
CA PHE A 504 24.14 18.49 -1.26
C PHE A 504 25.52 18.72 -1.88
N GLU A 505 25.71 18.14 -3.07
CA GLU A 505 26.88 18.37 -3.92
C GLU A 505 26.77 19.68 -4.69
N LEU A 506 27.79 20.54 -4.61
CA LEU A 506 27.75 21.89 -5.20
C LEU A 506 27.45 21.88 -6.70
N TRP A 507 28.04 20.96 -7.46
CA TRP A 507 27.93 20.93 -8.93
C TRP A 507 26.50 20.64 -9.43
N LEU A 508 25.64 20.06 -8.59
CA LEU A 508 24.25 19.76 -8.95
C LEU A 508 23.36 21.01 -8.95
N TYR A 509 23.63 21.98 -8.06
CA TYR A 509 22.68 23.06 -7.75
C TYR A 509 23.28 24.46 -7.82
N THR A 510 24.59 24.60 -8.06
CA THR A 510 25.25 25.90 -8.16
C THR A 510 25.33 26.34 -9.62
N ASP A 511 24.61 27.39 -9.97
CA ASP A 511 24.79 28.12 -11.22
C ASP A 511 25.94 29.12 -11.06
N VAL A 512 26.93 29.03 -11.95
CA VAL A 512 28.11 29.91 -12.00
C VAL A 512 28.21 30.65 -13.35
N SER A 513 27.15 30.63 -14.16
CA SER A 513 27.10 31.30 -15.46
C SER A 513 26.91 32.81 -15.36
N GLY A 514 26.35 33.31 -14.25
CA GLY A 514 26.18 34.72 -13.94
C GLY A 514 27.40 35.37 -13.28
N GLU A 515 27.28 36.67 -12.95
CA GLU A 515 28.35 37.44 -12.28
C GLU A 515 28.68 36.93 -10.88
N LYS A 516 27.68 36.38 -10.17
CA LYS A 516 27.83 35.75 -8.86
C LYS A 516 27.27 34.33 -8.88
N PRO A 517 27.88 33.39 -8.13
CA PRO A 517 27.32 32.06 -7.95
C PRO A 517 25.92 32.12 -7.34
N GLN A 518 25.03 31.25 -7.78
CA GLN A 518 23.65 31.20 -7.32
C GLN A 518 23.23 29.76 -7.07
N ILE A 519 22.43 29.54 -6.03
CA ILE A 519 21.78 28.24 -5.77
C ILE A 519 20.27 28.47 -5.79
N PHE A 520 19.58 27.80 -6.72
CA PHE A 520 18.18 28.08 -7.05
C PHE A 520 17.95 29.58 -7.32
N ASN A 521 17.23 30.29 -6.43
CA ASN A 521 16.94 31.72 -6.53
C ASN A 521 17.78 32.58 -5.57
N GLN A 522 18.81 32.00 -4.92
CA GLN A 522 19.62 32.66 -3.90
C GLN A 522 21.02 32.98 -4.44
N VAL A 523 21.31 34.27 -4.60
CA VAL A 523 22.65 34.76 -4.97
C VAL A 523 23.59 34.63 -3.77
N LEU A 524 24.77 34.05 -4.00
CA LEU A 524 25.80 33.86 -2.99
C LEU A 524 26.81 35.01 -3.04
N ASP A 525 27.00 35.67 -1.91
CA ASP A 525 28.14 36.58 -1.75
C ASP A 525 29.45 35.78 -1.59
N GLU A 526 30.59 36.47 -1.71
CA GLU A 526 31.90 35.82 -1.72
C GLU A 526 32.17 35.02 -0.43
N ILE A 527 31.70 35.55 0.71
CA ILE A 527 31.76 34.87 2.01
C ILE A 527 30.88 33.62 2.04
N ASP A 528 29.64 33.73 1.55
CA ASP A 528 28.70 32.60 1.49
C ASP A 528 29.29 31.48 0.64
N TYR A 529 29.71 31.78 -0.59
CA TYR A 529 30.23 30.77 -1.50
C TYR A 529 31.53 30.12 -0.99
N THR A 530 32.41 30.90 -0.36
CA THR A 530 33.67 30.41 0.18
C THR A 530 33.48 29.51 1.39
N LEU A 531 32.63 29.91 2.35
CA LEU A 531 32.33 29.09 3.53
C LEU A 531 31.54 27.85 3.15
N LEU A 532 30.56 28.00 2.26
CA LEU A 532 29.80 26.87 1.73
C LEU A 532 30.79 25.83 1.20
N LYS A 533 31.73 26.19 0.30
CA LYS A 533 32.83 25.31 -0.20
C LYS A 533 33.63 24.56 0.86
N LEU A 534 33.76 25.08 2.08
CA LEU A 534 34.49 24.45 3.18
C LEU A 534 33.63 23.49 4.01
N CYS A 535 32.30 23.62 3.99
CA CYS A 535 31.35 22.79 4.73
C CYS A 535 31.15 21.41 4.08
N ASN A 536 32.21 20.66 3.79
CA ASN A 536 32.17 19.36 3.10
C ASN A 536 32.07 18.15 4.05
N GLY A 537 31.75 18.38 5.33
CA GLY A 537 31.65 17.30 6.31
C GLY A 537 33.00 16.78 6.83
N LYS A 538 34.12 17.50 6.60
CA LYS A 538 35.45 17.12 7.09
C LYS A 538 36.09 18.11 8.05
N LEU A 539 35.58 19.34 8.11
CA LEU A 539 36.15 20.42 8.90
C LEU A 539 35.21 20.78 10.05
N SER A 540 35.78 21.05 11.22
CA SER A 540 35.04 21.66 12.32
C SER A 540 34.61 23.09 11.97
N LYS A 541 33.61 23.61 12.66
CA LYS A 541 33.15 25.00 12.50
C LYS A 541 34.31 25.98 12.67
N LYS A 542 35.14 25.77 13.69
CA LYS A 542 36.36 26.54 13.93
C LYS A 542 37.33 26.51 12.75
N GLU A 543 37.55 25.34 12.16
CA GLU A 543 38.43 25.19 10.99
C GLU A 543 37.85 25.84 9.73
N VAL A 544 36.53 25.71 9.51
CA VAL A 544 35.81 26.39 8.43
C VAL A 544 35.99 27.90 8.54
N LEU A 545 35.77 28.48 9.73
CA LEU A 545 35.93 29.92 9.96
C LEU A 545 37.38 30.37 9.80
N ARG A 546 38.34 29.60 10.31
CA ARG A 546 39.78 29.89 10.17
C ARG A 546 40.23 29.88 8.71
N GLN A 547 39.87 28.85 7.95
CA GLN A 547 40.22 28.74 6.53
C GLN A 547 39.48 29.77 5.68
N GLY A 548 38.22 30.07 6.01
CA GLY A 548 37.46 31.15 5.39
C GLY A 548 38.17 32.49 5.54
N ARG A 549 38.63 32.82 6.77
CA ARG A 549 39.38 34.05 7.03
C ARG A 549 40.68 34.12 6.25
N MET A 550 41.44 33.02 6.19
CA MET A 550 42.68 32.98 5.41
C MET A 550 42.46 33.27 3.91
N LYS A 551 41.28 32.92 3.37
CA LYS A 551 40.96 33.17 1.96
C LYS A 551 40.41 34.57 1.71
N LEU A 552 39.55 35.07 2.60
CA LEU A 552 38.78 36.30 2.39
C LEU A 552 39.38 37.54 3.07
N ASP A 553 40.12 37.34 4.16
CA ASP A 553 40.79 38.40 4.91
C ASP A 553 42.19 37.95 5.38
N PRO A 554 43.10 37.64 4.43
CA PRO A 554 44.44 37.13 4.76
C PRO A 554 45.29 38.13 5.57
N LEU A 555 44.99 39.43 5.46
CA LEU A 555 45.69 40.49 6.18
C LEU A 555 45.04 40.86 7.52
N GLY A 556 43.92 40.21 7.88
CA GLY A 556 43.24 40.45 9.16
C GLY A 556 42.63 41.84 9.32
N LYS A 557 42.30 42.52 8.21
CA LYS A 557 41.82 43.91 8.19
C LYS A 557 40.32 44.02 8.46
N ASN A 558 39.56 42.91 8.36
CA ASN A 558 38.14 42.89 8.65
C ASN A 558 37.91 42.46 10.11
N PRO A 559 37.66 43.41 11.05
CA PRO A 559 37.42 43.06 12.45
C PRO A 559 36.11 42.29 12.67
N ASP A 560 35.19 42.36 11.72
CA ASP A 560 33.83 41.80 11.81
C ASP A 560 33.70 40.45 11.06
N PHE A 561 34.81 39.92 10.53
CA PHE A 561 34.81 38.72 9.69
C PHE A 561 34.07 37.54 10.33
N TYR A 562 34.32 37.25 11.62
CA TYR A 562 33.71 36.09 12.27
C TYR A 562 32.21 36.25 12.48
N ASN A 563 31.72 37.47 12.73
CA ASN A 563 30.28 37.72 12.83
C ASN A 563 29.60 37.55 11.48
N GLN A 564 30.20 38.10 10.41
CA GLN A 564 29.71 37.94 9.04
C GLN A 564 29.71 36.46 8.61
N ALA A 565 30.77 35.73 8.96
CA ALA A 565 30.87 34.31 8.68
C ALA A 565 29.83 33.49 9.46
N GLN A 566 29.57 33.84 10.73
CA GLN A 566 28.51 33.20 11.50
C GLN A 566 27.12 33.49 10.93
N GLN A 567 26.87 34.72 10.48
CA GLN A 567 25.62 35.09 9.80
C GLN A 567 25.45 34.29 8.50
N ALA A 568 26.52 34.12 7.73
CA ALA A 568 26.53 33.29 6.53
C ALA A 568 26.18 31.82 6.85
N LEU A 569 26.79 31.23 7.89
CA LEU A 569 26.44 29.87 8.33
C LEU A 569 24.99 29.76 8.80
N ASN A 570 24.48 30.73 9.58
CA ASN A 570 23.09 30.74 10.02
C ASN A 570 22.12 30.85 8.82
N LYS A 571 22.46 31.67 7.81
CA LYS A 571 21.70 31.80 6.56
C LYS A 571 21.67 30.47 5.80
N MET A 572 22.81 29.79 5.67
CA MET A 572 22.90 28.48 5.03
C MET A 572 22.11 27.40 5.78
N GLU A 573 22.16 27.38 7.12
CA GLU A 573 21.34 26.48 7.94
C GLU A 573 19.84 26.74 7.72
N GLY A 574 19.43 28.02 7.68
CA GLY A 574 18.05 28.41 7.41
C GLY A 574 17.55 27.96 6.03
N TYR A 575 18.44 27.87 5.03
CA TYR A 575 18.13 27.29 3.73
C TYR A 575 18.26 25.76 3.67
N LYS A 576 18.50 25.09 4.80
CA LYS A 576 18.73 23.64 4.89
C LYS A 576 19.96 23.16 4.12
N TRP A 577 20.90 24.07 3.83
CA TRP A 577 22.09 23.76 3.03
C TRP A 577 23.21 23.14 3.83
N ILE A 578 23.23 23.37 5.15
CA ILE A 578 24.22 22.80 6.07
C ILE A 578 23.56 22.24 7.31
N LEU A 579 24.25 21.29 7.92
CA LEU A 579 23.98 20.70 9.23
C LEU A 579 25.30 20.51 9.98
N TYR A 580 25.20 20.25 11.27
CA TYR A 580 26.35 20.07 12.14
C TYR A 580 26.38 18.66 12.68
N ARG A 581 27.48 17.93 12.50
CA ARG A 581 27.68 16.62 13.13
C ARG A 581 28.45 16.81 14.43
N LYS A 582 28.06 16.08 15.49
CA LYS A 582 28.89 16.05 16.72
C LYS A 582 30.29 15.50 16.38
N PRO A 583 31.35 16.04 17.00
CA PRO A 583 32.73 15.58 16.78
C PRO A 583 32.94 14.11 17.18
#